data_AF-A0A7C3MFK8-F1
#
_entry.id   AF-A0A7C3MFK8-F1
#
_cell.length_a   1.000
_cell.length_b   1.000
_cell.length_c   1.000
_cell.angle_alpha   90.00
_cell.angle_beta   90.00
_cell.angle_gamma   90.00
#
_symmetry.space_group_name_H-M   'P 1'
#
loop_
_entity.id
_entity.type
_entity.pdbx_description
1 polymer ?
#
loop_
_entity_poly.entity_id
_entity_poly.type
_entity_poly.pdbx_seq_one_letter_code
_entity_poly.pdbx_strand_id
1 'polypeptide(L)'
;MNVRGAIKPRVRSMSMLCWVGGRGEGLPLSWSDTAYGTRPGEYRIYRKYHDMINPGPARTFVFLYEREDSINDGMFVVDMRLYPQTPESVVDWPANYHGGAGGFSFADGHSEIKKWITTRFLEPPLKNQARPFPTPLGGELNKDVQWMQQRATRRIE
;
A
#
# COMPACT_ATOMS: atom_id res chain seq x y z
N MET A 1 -3.92 -6.62 -22.07
CA MET A 1 -4.86 -5.64 -22.67
C MET A 1 -4.80 -5.79 -24.17
N ASN A 2 -5.94 -5.78 -24.84
CA ASN A 2 -5.99 -5.76 -26.30
C ASN A 2 -5.67 -4.33 -26.75
N VAL A 3 -4.52 -4.16 -27.40
CA VAL A 3 -4.12 -2.89 -28.01
C VAL A 3 -4.02 -3.16 -29.51
N ARG A 4 -5.02 -2.67 -30.27
CA ARG A 4 -5.08 -2.79 -31.73
C ARG A 4 -4.97 -4.25 -32.24
N GLY A 5 -5.65 -5.19 -31.59
CA GLY A 5 -5.68 -6.60 -31.99
C GLY A 5 -4.52 -7.43 -31.45
N ALA A 6 -3.51 -6.81 -30.82
CA ALA A 6 -2.43 -7.52 -30.14
C ALA A 6 -2.70 -7.61 -28.64
N ILE A 7 -2.60 -8.82 -28.08
CA ILE A 7 -2.55 -9.00 -26.62
C ILE A 7 -1.18 -8.50 -26.14
N LYS A 8 -1.19 -7.37 -25.44
CA LYS A 8 -0.02 -6.85 -24.72
C LYS A 8 -0.17 -7.13 -23.22
N PRO A 9 0.93 -7.35 -22.47
CA PRO A 9 0.89 -7.33 -21.01
C PRO A 9 0.18 -6.05 -20.54
N ARG A 10 -0.71 -6.13 -19.54
CA ARG A 10 -1.22 -4.91 -18.90
C ARG A 10 -0.08 -4.36 -18.05
N VAL A 11 0.59 -3.31 -18.53
CA VAL A 11 1.56 -2.60 -17.71
C VAL A 11 0.78 -1.63 -16.85
N ARG A 12 0.50 -2.04 -15.61
CA ARG A 12 0.11 -1.13 -14.54
C ARG A 12 1.36 -0.93 -13.70
N SER A 13 1.58 0.30 -13.27
CA SER A 13 2.69 0.64 -12.37
C SER A 13 2.21 1.38 -11.14
N MET A 14 0.90 1.65 -11.03
CA MET A 14 0.28 2.42 -9.95
C MET A 14 -0.84 1.62 -9.29
N SER A 15 -0.92 1.72 -7.97
CA SER A 15 -1.99 1.14 -7.16
C SER A 15 -2.56 2.18 -6.20
N MET A 16 -3.79 1.97 -5.73
CA MET A 16 -4.43 2.82 -4.74
C MET A 16 -4.37 2.18 -3.36
N LEU A 17 -4.08 2.96 -2.31
CA LEU A 17 -4.06 2.47 -0.94
C LEU A 17 -5.38 1.74 -0.58
N CYS A 18 -5.29 0.52 -0.07
CA CYS A 18 -6.47 -0.31 0.25
C CYS A 18 -7.44 0.33 1.26
N TRP A 19 -6.95 1.24 2.10
CA TRP A 19 -7.75 1.98 3.08
C TRP A 19 -8.59 3.10 2.46
N VAL A 20 -8.32 3.48 1.20
CA VAL A 20 -9.13 4.42 0.42
C VAL A 20 -10.10 3.61 -0.44
N GLY A 21 -11.39 3.68 -0.11
CA GLY A 21 -12.46 2.94 -0.80
C GLY A 21 -12.62 1.46 -0.38
N GLY A 22 -11.61 0.85 0.24
CA GLY A 22 -11.64 -0.58 0.59
C GLY A 22 -11.40 -1.48 -0.63
N ARG A 23 -11.84 -2.74 -0.56
CA ARG A 23 -11.66 -3.73 -1.63
C ARG A 23 -12.49 -3.49 -2.90
N GLY A 24 -13.27 -2.41 -2.98
CA GLY A 24 -14.19 -2.12 -4.08
C GLY A 24 -15.42 -3.04 -4.18
N GLU A 25 -15.32 -4.28 -3.70
CA GLU A 25 -16.38 -5.31 -3.77
C GLU A 25 -17.28 -5.36 -2.52
N GLY A 26 -17.13 -4.40 -1.60
CA GLY A 26 -17.87 -4.40 -0.33
C GLY A 26 -17.45 -5.53 0.63
N LEU A 27 -16.28 -6.14 0.42
CA LEU A 27 -15.72 -7.21 1.25
C LEU A 27 -14.86 -6.66 2.40
N PRO A 28 -14.74 -7.41 3.51
CA PRO A 28 -13.93 -6.99 4.65
C PRO A 28 -12.42 -7.05 4.36
N LEU A 29 -11.65 -6.21 5.06
CA LEU A 29 -10.18 -6.20 5.09
C LEU A 29 -9.64 -7.10 6.23
N SER A 30 -10.20 -8.31 6.40
CA SER A 30 -9.95 -9.16 7.57
C SER A 30 -8.48 -9.55 7.77
N TRP A 31 -7.66 -9.50 6.71
CA TRP A 31 -6.21 -9.72 6.82
C TRP A 31 -5.48 -8.61 7.57
N SER A 32 -6.15 -7.48 7.84
CA SER A 32 -5.63 -6.37 8.62
C SER A 32 -6.50 -6.04 9.85
N ASP A 33 -7.10 -7.07 10.46
CA ASP A 33 -7.96 -7.00 11.65
C ASP A 33 -9.10 -5.97 11.52
N THR A 34 -9.63 -5.82 10.31
CA THR A 34 -10.68 -4.84 10.02
C THR A 34 -11.77 -5.50 9.19
N ALA A 35 -13.04 -5.45 9.64
CA ALA A 35 -14.14 -5.82 8.77
C ALA A 35 -14.42 -4.68 7.78
N TYR A 36 -15.29 -3.75 8.14
CA TYR A 36 -15.76 -2.71 7.23
C TYR A 36 -15.20 -1.32 7.55
N GLY A 37 -14.40 -1.20 8.60
CA GLY A 37 -13.81 0.07 9.06
C GLY A 37 -14.87 1.03 9.54
N THR A 38 -15.79 0.53 10.37
CA THR A 38 -16.98 1.28 10.84
C THR A 38 -17.18 1.20 12.35
N ARG A 39 -16.47 0.32 13.05
CA ARG A 39 -16.66 0.05 14.48
C ARG A 39 -15.42 0.45 15.30
N PRO A 40 -15.58 0.84 16.57
CA PRO A 40 -14.45 1.03 17.49
C PRO A 40 -13.51 -0.17 17.49
N GLY A 41 -12.21 0.09 17.47
CA GLY A 41 -11.15 -0.93 17.39
C GLY A 41 -10.75 -1.34 15.97
N GLU A 42 -11.60 -1.15 14.96
CA GLU A 42 -11.25 -1.39 13.55
C GLU A 42 -10.41 -0.23 12.99
N TYR A 43 -9.54 -0.50 12.01
CA TYR A 43 -8.94 0.58 11.22
C TYR A 43 -9.99 1.21 10.29
N ARG A 44 -9.97 2.53 10.16
CA ARG A 44 -10.95 3.24 9.34
C ARG A 44 -10.69 2.99 7.85
N ILE A 45 -11.75 2.65 7.12
CA ILE A 45 -11.74 2.64 5.65
C ILE A 45 -12.37 3.96 5.19
N TYR A 46 -11.59 4.79 4.51
CA TYR A 46 -12.02 6.09 4.04
C TYR A 46 -12.88 5.93 2.78
N ARG A 47 -14.18 6.19 2.90
CA ARG A 47 -15.13 6.18 1.78
C ARG A 47 -15.43 7.59 1.28
N LYS A 48 -15.23 8.58 2.15
CA LYS A 48 -15.39 10.00 1.87
C LYS A 48 -14.16 10.75 2.36
N TYR A 49 -13.91 11.91 1.76
CA TYR A 49 -12.79 12.77 2.15
C TYR A 49 -12.80 13.12 3.65
N HIS A 50 -13.98 13.44 4.19
CA HIS A 50 -14.16 13.77 5.62
C HIS A 50 -13.97 12.58 6.58
N ASP A 51 -13.82 11.35 6.07
CA ASP A 51 -13.44 10.21 6.90
C ASP A 51 -11.95 10.26 7.29
N MET A 52 -11.12 11.02 6.55
CA MET A 52 -9.67 11.13 6.74
C MET A 52 -9.32 12.07 7.90
N ILE A 53 -9.79 11.74 9.11
CA ILE A 53 -9.60 12.55 10.32
C ILE A 53 -8.19 12.35 10.89
N ASN A 54 -7.73 11.10 10.97
CA ASN A 54 -6.43 10.71 11.50
C ASN A 54 -5.86 9.62 10.59
N PRO A 55 -4.68 9.80 9.95
CA PRO A 55 -3.66 10.83 10.20
C PRO A 55 -3.93 12.22 9.57
N GLY A 56 -5.06 12.38 8.88
CA GLY A 56 -5.43 13.61 8.18
C GLY A 56 -5.17 13.51 6.67
N PRO A 57 -5.80 14.36 5.83
CA PRO A 57 -5.66 14.25 4.37
C PRO A 57 -4.21 14.46 3.89
N ALA A 58 -3.52 15.45 4.47
CA ALA A 58 -2.11 15.75 4.19
C ALA A 58 -1.12 14.67 4.67
N ARG A 59 -1.58 13.67 5.42
CA ARG A 59 -0.73 12.53 5.83
C ARG A 59 -1.29 11.20 5.36
N THR A 60 -2.30 11.18 4.51
CA THR A 60 -2.86 9.95 3.95
C THR A 60 -2.50 9.86 2.49
N PHE A 61 -1.65 8.90 2.12
CA PHE A 61 -1.35 8.70 0.71
C PHE A 61 -2.51 7.98 0.00
N VAL A 62 -2.70 8.26 -1.28
CA VAL A 62 -3.78 7.69 -2.09
C VAL A 62 -3.22 6.78 -3.17
N PHE A 63 -2.36 7.30 -4.04
CA PHE A 63 -1.70 6.51 -5.08
C PHE A 63 -0.19 6.48 -4.90
N LEU A 64 0.39 5.34 -5.28
CA LEU A 64 1.84 5.13 -5.34
C LEU A 64 2.20 4.21 -6.50
N TYR A 65 3.48 4.19 -6.83
CA TYR A 65 4.02 3.19 -7.74
C TYR A 65 4.21 1.85 -7.02
N GLU A 66 3.70 0.77 -7.63
CA GLU A 66 3.89 -0.60 -7.17
C GLU A 66 4.81 -1.35 -8.14
N ARG A 67 5.62 -2.27 -7.61
CA ARG A 67 6.52 -3.07 -8.43
C ARG A 67 5.77 -4.03 -9.35
N GLU A 68 6.31 -4.19 -10.55
CA GLU A 68 5.83 -5.13 -11.56
C GLU A 68 5.73 -6.59 -11.08
N ASP A 69 6.58 -7.02 -10.15
CA ASP A 69 6.57 -8.37 -9.60
C ASP A 69 5.58 -8.54 -8.44
N SER A 70 5.04 -7.45 -7.89
CA SER A 70 4.08 -7.49 -6.78
C SER A 70 2.65 -7.25 -7.22
N ILE A 71 2.48 -6.48 -8.30
CA ILE A 71 1.20 -5.93 -8.70
C ILE A 71 0.16 -7.00 -9.04
N ASN A 72 -0.73 -7.28 -8.08
CA ASN A 72 -1.63 -8.44 -8.12
C ASN A 72 -3.11 -8.02 -8.27
N ASP A 73 -3.57 -6.99 -7.57
CA ASP A 73 -4.93 -6.50 -7.55
C ASP A 73 -4.94 -4.96 -7.52
N GLY A 74 -6.08 -4.32 -7.81
CA GLY A 74 -6.22 -2.87 -8.02
C GLY A 74 -5.69 -1.97 -6.89
N MET A 75 -5.37 -2.56 -5.74
CA MET A 75 -5.05 -1.88 -4.49
C MET A 75 -3.60 -2.13 -4.06
N PHE A 76 -3.16 -1.35 -3.08
CA PHE A 76 -1.89 -1.54 -2.40
C PHE A 76 -2.17 -1.75 -0.92
N VAL A 77 -1.83 -2.92 -0.41
CA VAL A 77 -2.08 -3.37 0.94
C VAL A 77 -0.96 -2.89 1.85
N VAL A 78 -1.32 -1.92 2.71
CA VAL A 78 -0.56 -1.63 3.92
C VAL A 78 -1.21 -2.36 5.07
N ASP A 79 -0.61 -3.48 5.47
CA ASP A 79 -1.02 -4.25 6.64
C ASP A 79 -0.80 -3.44 7.92
N MET A 80 -1.83 -3.32 8.74
CA MET A 80 -1.84 -2.57 10.00
C MET A 80 -1.91 -3.46 11.25
N ARG A 81 -2.00 -4.80 11.14
CA ARG A 81 -2.19 -5.71 12.30
C ARG A 81 -1.21 -5.45 13.44
N LEU A 82 0.06 -5.29 13.10
CA LEU A 82 1.15 -5.08 14.04
C LEU A 82 1.53 -3.60 14.21
N TYR A 83 0.74 -2.64 13.71
CA TYR A 83 1.06 -1.23 13.91
C TYR A 83 0.67 -0.77 15.33
N PRO A 84 1.54 -0.07 16.10
CA PRO A 84 2.82 0.53 15.71
C PRO A 84 4.07 -0.29 16.05
N GLN A 85 3.93 -1.58 16.34
CA GLN A 85 5.06 -2.50 16.53
C GLN A 85 5.81 -2.78 15.20
N THR A 86 6.83 -3.64 15.26
CA THR A 86 7.63 -4.01 14.10
C THR A 86 6.81 -4.82 13.09
N PRO A 87 6.70 -4.39 11.82
CA PRO A 87 6.07 -5.18 10.78
C PRO A 87 6.91 -6.42 10.45
N GLU A 88 6.27 -7.58 10.33
CA GLU A 88 6.96 -8.86 10.05
C GLU A 88 6.99 -9.21 8.55
N SER A 89 6.09 -8.64 7.76
CA SER A 89 5.92 -8.95 6.35
C SER A 89 5.44 -7.76 5.53
N VAL A 90 5.52 -7.90 4.22
CA VAL A 90 4.99 -6.96 3.23
C VAL A 90 4.06 -7.73 2.30
N VAL A 91 2.87 -7.19 2.06
CA VAL A 91 1.92 -7.77 1.12
C VAL A 91 2.26 -7.28 -0.27
N ASP A 92 2.13 -5.97 -0.48
CA ASP A 92 2.44 -5.33 -1.76
C ASP A 92 3.71 -4.48 -1.66
N TRP A 93 4.52 -4.51 -2.71
CA TRP A 93 5.85 -3.94 -2.69
C TRP A 93 5.93 -2.63 -3.46
N PRO A 94 6.39 -1.54 -2.82
CA PRO A 94 6.48 -0.26 -3.48
C PRO A 94 7.60 -0.28 -4.53
N ALA A 95 7.39 0.44 -5.63
CA ALA A 95 8.40 0.58 -6.65
C ALA A 95 9.62 1.37 -6.15
N ASN A 96 10.78 1.06 -6.72
CA ASN A 96 12.05 1.72 -6.45
C ASN A 96 12.67 2.35 -7.72
N TYR A 97 11.84 2.57 -8.75
CA TYR A 97 12.26 2.97 -10.09
C TYR A 97 12.94 4.35 -10.16
N HIS A 98 12.80 5.19 -9.13
CA HIS A 98 13.40 6.52 -9.06
C HIS A 98 14.66 6.54 -8.19
N GLY A 99 15.66 5.71 -8.53
CA GLY A 99 16.93 5.67 -7.80
C GLY A 99 16.80 5.18 -6.36
N GLY A 100 16.01 4.11 -6.15
CA GLY A 100 15.74 3.59 -4.81
C GLY A 100 14.64 4.35 -4.07
N ALA A 101 13.73 5.01 -4.80
CA ALA A 101 12.63 5.77 -4.22
C ALA A 101 11.29 5.46 -4.89
N GLY A 102 10.20 5.66 -4.13
CA GLY A 102 8.82 5.61 -4.61
C GLY A 102 8.14 6.98 -4.55
N GLY A 103 7.31 7.28 -5.54
CA GLY A 103 6.47 8.48 -5.58
C GLY A 103 5.10 8.21 -4.95
N PHE A 104 4.63 9.15 -4.14
CA PHE A 104 3.35 9.10 -3.43
C PHE A 104 2.54 10.37 -3.70
N SER A 105 1.24 10.21 -3.93
CA SER A 105 0.27 11.30 -3.93
C SER A 105 -0.54 11.25 -2.64
N PHE A 106 -0.93 12.41 -2.11
CA PHE A 106 -1.66 12.53 -0.86
C PHE A 106 -3.07 13.07 -1.07
N ALA A 107 -3.94 12.83 -0.10
CA ALA A 107 -5.36 13.12 -0.23
C ALA A 107 -5.70 14.62 -0.27
N ASP A 108 -4.82 15.50 0.22
CA ASP A 108 -4.92 16.95 0.07
C ASP A 108 -4.39 17.47 -1.28
N GLY A 109 -3.84 16.60 -2.13
CA GLY A 109 -3.39 16.91 -3.49
C GLY A 109 -1.88 17.13 -3.64
N HIS A 110 -1.07 17.10 -2.57
CA HIS A 110 0.38 17.18 -2.72
C HIS A 110 1.01 15.82 -3.09
N SER A 111 2.32 15.82 -3.32
CA SER A 111 3.09 14.60 -3.61
C SER A 111 4.43 14.61 -2.90
N GLU A 112 4.91 13.42 -2.52
CA GLU A 112 6.23 13.22 -1.90
C GLU A 112 7.01 12.13 -2.66
N ILE A 113 8.34 12.25 -2.66
CA ILE A 113 9.25 11.18 -3.06
C ILE A 113 9.85 10.57 -1.78
N LYS A 114 9.58 9.29 -1.54
CA LYS A 114 10.15 8.55 -0.42
C LYS A 114 11.32 7.70 -0.88
N LYS A 115 12.53 8.08 -0.45
CA LYS A 115 13.73 7.26 -0.63
C LYS A 115 13.75 6.08 0.34
N TRP A 116 13.87 4.88 -0.18
CA TRP A 116 13.90 3.64 0.60
C TRP A 116 15.25 3.45 1.28
N ILE A 117 15.20 2.95 2.52
CA ILE A 117 16.38 2.62 3.33
C ILE A 117 16.39 1.13 3.72
N THR A 118 15.24 0.46 3.66
CA THR A 118 15.15 -0.98 3.82
C THR A 118 15.75 -1.67 2.60
N THR A 119 16.83 -2.41 2.78
CA THR A 119 17.58 -3.09 1.71
C THR A 119 16.69 -3.94 0.81
N ARG A 120 15.70 -4.63 1.38
CA ARG A 120 14.71 -5.41 0.63
C ARG A 120 13.99 -4.56 -0.44
N PHE A 121 13.58 -3.34 -0.11
CA PHE A 121 12.90 -2.45 -1.06
C PHE A 121 13.83 -1.91 -2.16
N LEU A 122 15.15 -2.06 -2.01
CA LEU A 122 16.14 -1.71 -3.02
C LEU A 122 16.47 -2.88 -3.97
N GLU A 123 16.03 -4.11 -3.66
CA GLU A 123 16.21 -5.26 -4.55
C GLU A 123 15.48 -5.05 -5.90
N PRO A 124 16.05 -5.50 -7.04
CA PRO A 124 15.37 -5.44 -8.32
C PRO A 124 14.12 -6.35 -8.37
N PRO A 125 13.12 -6.04 -9.21
CA PRO A 125 11.93 -6.88 -9.40
C PRO A 125 12.29 -8.26 -9.94
N LEU A 126 11.52 -9.28 -9.53
CA LEU A 126 11.59 -10.61 -10.11
C LEU A 126 11.10 -10.57 -11.56
N LYS A 127 11.97 -10.94 -12.50
CA LYS A 127 11.61 -10.92 -13.92
C LYS A 127 10.67 -12.08 -14.25
N ASN A 128 9.56 -11.77 -14.93
CA ASN A 128 8.58 -12.75 -15.42
C ASN A 128 7.98 -13.65 -14.33
N GLN A 129 7.94 -13.18 -13.08
CA GLN A 129 7.42 -13.94 -11.94
C GLN A 129 6.61 -13.02 -11.03
N ALA A 130 5.58 -13.59 -10.41
CA ALA A 130 4.88 -12.94 -9.32
C ALA A 130 5.62 -13.22 -8.00
N ARG A 131 5.83 -12.18 -7.21
CA ARG A 131 6.38 -12.27 -5.87
C ARG A 131 5.35 -12.92 -4.94
N PRO A 132 5.74 -13.89 -4.11
CA PRO A 132 4.86 -14.45 -3.10
C PRO A 132 4.44 -13.40 -2.05
N PHE A 133 3.15 -13.36 -1.72
CA PHE A 133 2.60 -12.48 -0.69
C PHE A 133 1.83 -13.30 0.38
N PRO A 134 1.90 -12.93 1.67
CA PRO A 134 2.80 -11.90 2.23
C PRO A 134 4.27 -12.37 2.23
N THR A 135 5.21 -11.49 1.89
CA THR A 135 6.65 -11.77 1.93
C THR A 135 7.22 -11.44 3.31
N PRO A 136 7.85 -12.39 4.02
CA PRO A 136 8.52 -12.11 5.30
C PRO A 136 9.69 -11.14 5.14
N LEU A 137 9.84 -10.23 6.10
CA LEU A 137 10.92 -9.23 6.13
C LEU A 137 12.14 -9.65 6.96
N GLY A 138 12.07 -10.77 7.69
CA GLY A 138 13.21 -11.30 8.43
C GLY A 138 13.48 -10.63 9.78
N GLY A 139 12.47 -9.97 10.39
CA GLY A 139 12.51 -9.54 11.80
C GLY A 139 13.25 -8.24 12.09
N GLU A 140 13.85 -7.57 11.09
CA GLU A 140 14.40 -6.23 11.27
C GLU A 140 13.30 -5.16 11.29
N LEU A 141 13.49 -4.10 12.10
CA LEU A 141 12.59 -2.95 12.12
C LEU A 141 12.50 -2.33 10.72
N ASN A 142 11.41 -2.60 10.01
CA ASN A 142 11.19 -2.07 8.68
C ASN A 142 10.59 -0.65 8.77
N LYS A 143 11.48 0.33 8.91
CA LYS A 143 11.14 1.77 8.95
C LYS A 143 10.36 2.24 7.73
N ASP A 144 10.55 1.63 6.56
CA ASP A 144 9.84 2.01 5.34
C ASP A 144 8.39 1.52 5.34
N VAL A 145 8.13 0.31 5.85
CA VAL A 145 6.75 -0.16 6.07
C VAL A 145 6.06 0.70 7.13
N GLN A 146 6.74 1.00 8.24
CA GLN A 146 6.18 1.90 9.26
C GLN A 146 5.89 3.30 8.72
N TRP A 147 6.74 3.83 7.82
CA TRP A 147 6.49 5.10 7.15
C TRP A 147 5.19 5.09 6.34
N MET A 148 4.90 3.97 5.65
CA MET A 148 3.64 3.77 4.94
C MET A 148 2.47 3.59 5.91
N GLN A 149 2.61 2.78 6.97
CA GLN A 149 1.58 2.60 8.01
C GLN A 149 1.20 3.92 8.70
N GLN A 150 2.20 4.77 8.98
CA GLN A 150 1.99 6.11 9.52
C GLN A 150 1.14 6.98 8.59
N ARG A 151 1.13 6.70 7.28
CA ARG A 151 0.40 7.45 6.25
C ARG A 151 -0.77 6.69 5.63
N ALA A 152 -1.20 5.59 6.27
CA ALA A 152 -2.22 4.71 5.75
C ALA A 152 -3.59 4.96 6.39
N THR A 153 -3.75 4.63 7.67
CA THR A 153 -5.03 4.76 8.39
C THR A 153 -4.85 4.69 9.92
N ARG A 154 -5.90 4.92 10.70
CA ARG A 154 -5.94 4.78 12.16
C ARG A 154 -7.20 4.07 12.65
N ARG A 155 -7.12 3.52 13.86
CA ARG A 155 -8.26 2.88 14.51
C ARG A 155 -9.36 3.90 14.79
N ILE A 156 -10.59 3.44 14.72
CA ILE A 156 -11.77 4.15 15.20
C ILE A 156 -11.76 4.02 16.72
N GLU A 157 -11.82 5.17 17.40
CA GLU A 157 -11.99 5.26 18.85
C GLU A 157 -13.43 4.94 19.26
#